data_AF-A0A8J3XN81-F1
#
_entry.id   AF-A0A8J3XN81-F1
#
_cell.length_a   1.000
_cell.length_b   1.000
_cell.length_c   1.000
_cell.angle_alpha   90.00
_cell.angle_beta   90.00
_cell.angle_gamma   90.00
#
_symmetry.space_group_name_H-M   'P 1'
#
loop_
_entity.id
_entity.type
_entity.pdbx_description
1 polymer ?
#
loop_
_entity_poly.entity_id
_entity_poly.type
_entity_poly.pdbx_seq_one_letter_code
_entity_poly.pdbx_strand_id
1 'polypeptide(L)'
;MPPPMVTGVRYARHAAFDRVVVDLAGARTGYSVNWVPKLVQDGSGAVVKIKGGAYLQVALFPAYAHNEAGQPTWKGPREVAVKLPNVTHVVKTGDFEGMVGVGLVLKHKAGFRVIEQSSPTRLVIDVAH
;
A
#
# COMPACT_ATOMS: atom_id res chain seq x y z
N MET A 1 -22.55 -1.94 -4.04
CA MET A 1 -21.94 -2.31 -2.75
C MET A 1 -21.12 -1.13 -2.26
N PRO A 2 -21.03 -0.87 -0.95
CA PRO A 2 -20.16 0.19 -0.44
C PRO A 2 -18.69 -0.10 -0.79
N PRO A 3 -17.85 0.93 -0.98
CA PRO A 3 -16.41 0.75 -1.16
C PRO A 3 -15.80 -0.03 0.02
N PRO A 4 -14.80 -0.90 -0.23
CA PRO A 4 -14.14 -1.61 0.86
C PRO A 4 -13.30 -0.67 1.73
N MET A 5 -13.09 -1.11 2.97
CA MET A 5 -12.22 -0.42 3.92
C MET A 5 -10.85 -1.06 3.94
N VAL A 6 -9.79 -0.28 3.72
CA VAL A 6 -8.40 -0.71 3.90
C VAL A 6 -8.08 -0.73 5.39
N THR A 7 -7.82 -1.92 5.90
CA THR A 7 -7.65 -2.17 7.34
C THR A 7 -6.20 -2.23 7.80
N GLY A 8 -5.25 -2.27 6.86
CA GLY A 8 -3.83 -2.23 7.18
C GLY A 8 -2.98 -2.91 6.14
N VAL A 9 -1.70 -3.09 6.50
CA VAL A 9 -0.69 -3.75 5.68
C VAL A 9 0.06 -4.79 6.47
N ARG A 10 0.36 -5.90 5.80
CA ARG A 10 1.28 -6.94 6.28
C ARG A 10 2.43 -7.08 5.29
N TYR A 11 3.56 -7.56 5.77
CA TYR A 11 4.73 -7.72 4.94
C TYR A 11 5.55 -8.92 5.40
N ALA A 12 6.19 -9.61 4.45
CA ALA A 12 6.98 -10.80 4.73
C ALA A 12 8.08 -10.99 3.68
N ARG A 13 9.20 -11.56 4.12
CA ARG A 13 10.27 -12.03 3.24
C ARG A 13 9.90 -13.41 2.69
N HIS A 14 10.11 -13.60 1.39
CA HIS A 14 10.13 -14.92 0.75
C HIS A 14 11.52 -15.20 0.14
N ALA A 15 11.72 -16.39 -0.44
CA ALA A 15 13.02 -16.77 -0.98
C ALA A 15 13.49 -15.84 -2.11
N ALA A 16 12.59 -15.45 -3.01
CA ALA A 16 12.92 -14.67 -4.23
C ALA A 16 12.18 -13.33 -4.35
N PHE A 17 11.36 -12.96 -3.36
CA PHE A 17 10.62 -11.70 -3.36
C PHE A 17 10.26 -11.25 -1.94
N ASP A 18 9.96 -9.96 -1.83
CA ASP A 18 9.29 -9.34 -0.71
C ASP A 18 7.80 -9.27 -1.00
N ARG A 19 6.98 -9.67 -0.03
CA ARG A 19 5.53 -9.58 -0.12
C ARG A 19 5.02 -8.45 0.74
N VAL A 20 4.20 -7.59 0.17
CA VAL A 20 3.35 -6.63 0.89
C VAL A 20 1.90 -6.97 0.60
N VAL A 21 1.07 -7.04 1.63
CA VAL A 21 -0.36 -7.35 1.53
C VAL A 21 -1.15 -6.18 2.09
N VAL A 22 -2.03 -5.60 1.28
CA VAL A 22 -3.04 -4.64 1.73
C VAL A 22 -4.30 -5.43 2.09
N ASP A 23 -4.73 -5.34 3.34
CA ASP A 23 -5.91 -6.07 3.85
C ASP A 23 -7.17 -5.20 3.68
N LEU A 24 -8.21 -5.77 3.06
CA LEU A 24 -9.49 -5.08 2.83
C LEU A 24 -10.63 -5.78 3.58
N ALA A 25 -11.46 -4.97 4.25
CA ALA A 25 -12.77 -5.38 4.72
C ALA A 25 -13.82 -4.97 3.69
N GLY A 26 -14.51 -5.95 3.11
CA GLY A 26 -15.51 -5.75 2.06
C GLY A 26 -15.10 -6.37 0.73
N ALA A 27 -15.74 -5.89 -0.34
CA ALA A 27 -15.55 -6.40 -1.69
C ALA A 27 -14.18 -6.01 -2.28
N ARG A 28 -13.85 -6.56 -3.45
CA ARG A 28 -12.71 -6.08 -4.24
C ARG A 28 -12.96 -4.66 -4.74
N THR A 29 -11.88 -3.96 -5.05
CA THR A 29 -11.91 -2.61 -5.62
C THR A 29 -10.88 -2.45 -6.73
N GLY A 30 -10.99 -1.39 -7.51
CA GLY A 30 -10.00 -1.00 -8.49
C GLY A 30 -8.69 -0.57 -7.81
N TYR A 31 -7.58 -0.76 -8.51
CA TYR A 31 -6.27 -0.31 -8.06
C TYR A 31 -5.37 0.04 -9.23
N SER A 32 -4.32 0.80 -8.92
CA SER A 32 -3.17 0.98 -9.79
C SER A 32 -1.88 0.76 -8.99
N VAL A 33 -0.84 0.25 -9.67
CA VAL A 33 0.48 0.05 -9.08
C VAL A 33 1.52 0.59 -10.05
N ASN A 34 2.14 1.70 -9.68
CA ASN A 34 2.99 2.49 -10.57
C ASN A 34 4.34 2.81 -9.94
N TRP A 35 5.40 2.67 -10.72
CA TRP A 35 6.69 3.26 -10.37
C TRP A 35 6.58 4.78 -10.46
N VAL A 36 7.01 5.48 -9.41
CA VAL A 36 6.96 6.94 -9.34
C VAL A 36 8.34 7.51 -8.99
N PRO A 37 8.66 8.75 -9.41
CA PRO A 37 9.93 9.38 -9.05
C PRO A 37 10.03 9.70 -7.56
N LYS A 38 8.89 9.87 -6.88
CA LYS A 38 8.76 10.14 -5.44
C LYS A 38 7.36 9.78 -4.97
N LEU A 39 7.23 9.41 -3.70
CA LEU A 39 5.93 9.28 -3.04
C LEU A 39 5.45 10.66 -2.56
N VAL A 40 4.15 10.90 -2.68
CA VAL A 40 3.49 12.13 -2.19
C VAL A 40 2.30 11.77 -1.31
N GLN A 41 1.92 12.65 -0.39
CA GLN A 41 0.73 12.49 0.43
C GLN A 41 -0.52 12.94 -0.34
N ASP A 42 -1.57 12.14 -0.29
CA ASP A 42 -2.83 12.48 -0.95
C ASP A 42 -3.45 13.73 -0.31
N GLY A 43 -4.19 14.52 -1.11
CA GLY A 43 -4.77 15.81 -0.72
C GLY A 43 -3.76 16.96 -0.67
N SER A 44 -2.63 16.82 0.03
CA SER A 44 -1.64 17.91 0.19
C SER A 44 -0.59 17.97 -0.93
N GLY A 45 -0.29 16.85 -1.58
CA GLY A 45 0.83 16.73 -2.52
C GLY A 45 2.23 16.79 -1.87
N ALA A 46 2.31 16.81 -0.54
CA ALA A 46 3.58 16.89 0.18
C ALA A 46 4.43 15.63 -0.04
N VAL A 47 5.71 15.80 -0.32
CA VAL A 47 6.63 14.68 -0.57
C VAL A 47 6.86 13.87 0.72
N VAL A 48 6.78 12.54 0.61
CA VAL A 48 7.20 11.62 1.68
C VAL A 48 8.73 11.62 1.75
N LYS A 49 9.29 12.10 2.87
CA LYS A 49 10.73 12.36 3.04
C LYS A 49 11.55 11.13 3.45
N ILE A 50 11.25 9.96 2.87
CA ILE A 50 12.00 8.72 3.12
C ILE A 50 12.89 8.45 1.90
N LYS A 51 14.18 8.24 2.12
CA LYS A 51 15.13 7.93 1.04
C LYS A 51 15.04 6.45 0.66
N GLY A 52 14.93 6.18 -0.63
CA GLY A 52 15.11 4.86 -1.25
C GLY A 52 15.71 4.97 -2.64
N GLY A 53 16.10 3.84 -3.22
CA GLY A 53 16.55 3.77 -4.62
C GLY A 53 15.40 3.66 -5.62
N ALA A 54 14.20 3.28 -5.19
CA ALA A 54 13.00 3.31 -6.01
C ALA A 54 11.72 3.45 -5.16
N TYR A 55 10.63 3.89 -5.79
CA TYR A 55 9.33 4.11 -5.14
C TYR A 55 8.20 3.48 -5.95
N LEU A 56 7.40 2.63 -5.31
CA LEU A 56 6.22 2.01 -5.91
C LEU A 56 4.97 2.55 -5.22
N GLN A 57 4.11 3.23 -5.97
CA GLN A 57 2.83 3.72 -5.49
C GLN A 57 1.74 2.68 -5.78
N VAL A 58 1.01 2.28 -4.75
CA VAL A 58 -0.24 1.52 -4.84
C VAL A 58 -1.37 2.50 -4.51
N ALA A 59 -2.37 2.60 -5.37
CA ALA A 59 -3.57 3.40 -5.11
C ALA A 59 -4.81 2.53 -5.28
N LEU A 60 -5.67 2.49 -4.26
CA LEU A 60 -6.95 1.77 -4.29
C LEU A 60 -8.09 2.78 -4.44
N PHE A 61 -8.97 2.56 -5.41
CA PHE A 61 -10.12 3.42 -5.69
C PHE A 61 -11.27 2.63 -6.35
N PRO A 62 -12.51 2.75 -5.86
CA PRO A 62 -12.91 3.46 -4.64
C PRO A 62 -12.54 2.65 -3.38
N ALA A 63 -11.99 3.29 -2.35
CA ALA A 63 -11.70 2.68 -1.06
C ALA A 63 -11.63 3.74 0.05
N TYR A 64 -11.82 3.31 1.30
CA TYR A 64 -11.63 4.17 2.47
C TYR A 64 -10.69 3.52 3.47
N ALA A 65 -9.98 4.29 4.26
CA ALA A 65 -9.27 3.79 5.44
C ALA A 65 -9.84 4.39 6.75
N HIS A 66 -11.14 4.68 6.71
CA HIS A 66 -12.01 5.07 7.82
C HIS A 66 -13.41 4.43 7.67
N ASN A 67 -14.18 4.39 8.75
CA ASN A 67 -15.59 3.97 8.75
C ASN A 67 -16.55 5.15 8.59
N GLU A 68 -17.86 4.90 8.57
CA GLU A 68 -18.90 5.94 8.41
C GLU A 68 -18.89 7.00 9.53
N ALA A 69 -18.39 6.65 10.72
CA ALA A 69 -18.21 7.59 11.83
C ALA A 69 -16.89 8.39 11.74
N GLY A 70 -16.13 8.25 10.64
CA GLY A 70 -14.84 8.88 10.42
C GLY A 70 -13.69 8.28 11.22
N GLN A 71 -13.90 7.15 11.91
CA GLN A 71 -12.86 6.50 12.70
C GLN A 71 -11.91 5.71 11.77
N PRO A 72 -10.59 5.79 11.97
CA PRO A 72 -9.64 5.10 11.12
C PRO A 72 -9.78 3.58 11.23
N THR A 73 -9.77 2.89 10.09
CA THR A 73 -9.82 1.43 10.02
C THR A 73 -8.44 0.82 9.79
N TRP A 74 -7.49 1.61 9.27
CA TRP A 74 -6.08 1.23 9.16
C TRP A 74 -5.47 0.98 10.55
N LYS A 75 -5.02 -0.25 10.78
CA LYS A 75 -4.34 -0.65 12.01
C LYS A 75 -2.83 -0.51 11.84
N GLY A 76 -2.20 0.15 12.80
CA GLY A 76 -0.75 0.35 12.84
C GLY A 76 -0.32 1.75 12.40
N PRO A 77 0.99 2.00 12.35
CA PRO A 77 1.52 3.32 12.03
C PRO A 77 1.26 3.66 10.56
N ARG A 78 1.25 4.96 10.25
CA ARG A 78 1.18 5.48 8.88
C ARG A 78 2.44 5.12 8.08
N GLU A 79 3.58 5.00 8.75
CA GLU A 79 4.87 4.67 8.15
C GLU A 79 5.53 3.57 9.00
N VAL A 80 6.08 2.56 8.34
CA VAL A 80 6.81 1.49 9.02
C VAL A 80 8.06 1.13 8.23
N ALA A 81 9.20 1.11 8.92
CA ALA A 81 10.44 0.55 8.40
C ALA A 81 10.34 -0.98 8.45
N VAL A 82 10.41 -1.63 7.30
CA VAL A 82 10.33 -3.08 7.14
C VAL A 82 11.71 -3.57 6.74
N LYS A 83 12.33 -4.41 7.56
CA LYS A 83 13.70 -4.93 7.31
C LYS A 83 13.70 -6.06 6.28
N LEU A 84 13.04 -5.86 5.14
CA LEU A 84 13.03 -6.83 4.05
C LEU A 84 14.21 -6.59 3.10
N PRO A 85 14.63 -7.59 2.30
CA PRO A 85 15.78 -7.44 1.42
C PRO A 85 15.70 -6.30 0.41
N ASN A 86 14.56 -6.02 -0.23
CA ASN A 86 14.39 -4.89 -1.16
C ASN A 86 13.41 -3.82 -0.63
N VAL A 87 12.24 -4.20 -0.15
CA VAL A 87 11.28 -3.25 0.46
C VAL A 87 11.82 -2.81 1.82
N THR A 88 12.00 -1.51 2.00
CA THR A 88 12.58 -0.93 3.23
C THR A 88 11.56 -0.20 4.07
N HIS A 89 10.54 0.40 3.44
CA HIS A 89 9.46 1.08 4.15
C HIS A 89 8.12 0.85 3.45
N VAL A 90 7.05 0.82 4.24
CA VAL A 90 5.66 0.84 3.79
C VAL A 90 4.99 2.07 4.39
N VAL A 91 4.31 2.87 3.56
CA VAL A 91 3.74 4.16 3.96
C VAL A 91 2.30 4.26 3.48
N LYS A 92 1.33 4.51 4.37
CA LYS A 92 0.00 4.98 3.97
C LYS A 92 0.14 6.43 3.49
N THR A 93 0.06 6.65 2.18
CA THR A 93 0.20 7.99 1.57
C THR A 93 -1.07 8.82 1.67
N GLY A 94 -2.23 8.20 1.86
CA GLY A 94 -3.45 8.95 2.14
C GLY A 94 -4.71 8.11 2.24
N ASP A 95 -5.80 8.83 2.47
CA ASP A 95 -7.18 8.37 2.60
C ASP A 95 -8.05 9.60 2.36
N PHE A 96 -8.26 9.94 1.09
CA PHE A 96 -8.84 11.21 0.65
C PHE A 96 -9.70 10.98 -0.60
N GLU A 97 -10.89 11.58 -0.66
CA GLU A 97 -11.82 11.51 -1.81
C GLU A 97 -12.11 10.09 -2.33
N GLY A 98 -12.13 9.10 -1.43
CA GLY A 98 -12.37 7.69 -1.78
C GLY A 98 -11.16 6.99 -2.41
N MET A 99 -9.97 7.56 -2.27
CA MET A 99 -8.70 6.94 -2.62
C MET A 99 -7.89 6.63 -1.37
N VAL A 100 -7.34 5.41 -1.30
CA VAL A 100 -6.34 5.04 -0.30
C VAL A 100 -5.02 4.76 -1.00
N GLY A 101 -4.01 5.56 -0.69
CA GLY A 101 -2.66 5.37 -1.20
C GLY A 101 -1.77 4.60 -0.22
N VAL A 102 -0.99 3.65 -0.75
CA VAL A 102 0.08 2.93 -0.06
C VAL A 102 1.36 3.01 -0.90
N GLY A 103 2.41 3.61 -0.36
CA GLY A 103 3.72 3.73 -0.96
C GLY A 103 4.70 2.71 -0.40
N LEU A 104 5.48 2.08 -1.29
CA LEU A 104 6.60 1.23 -0.93
C LEU A 104 7.91 1.96 -1.28
N VAL A 105 8.84 2.01 -0.32
CA VAL A 105 10.21 2.51 -0.53
C VAL A 105 11.15 1.33 -0.66
N LEU A 106 11.89 1.27 -1.76
CA LEU A 106 12.71 0.11 -2.12
C LEU A 106 14.18 0.47 -2.26
N LYS A 107 15.08 -0.51 -2.08
CA LYS A 107 16.51 -0.34 -2.33
C LYS A 107 16.81 -0.15 -3.82
N HIS A 108 16.09 -0.85 -4.68
CA HIS A 108 16.23 -0.75 -6.13
C HIS A 108 14.92 -1.13 -6.84
N LYS A 109 14.76 -0.67 -8.09
CA LYS A 109 13.62 -1.03 -8.93
C LYS A 109 13.75 -2.51 -9.35
N ALA A 110 12.67 -3.27 -9.23
CA ALA A 110 12.64 -4.69 -9.54
C ALA A 110 11.32 -5.10 -10.23
N GLY A 111 11.28 -6.29 -10.81
CA GLY A 111 10.02 -6.86 -11.28
C GLY A 111 9.06 -7.06 -10.12
N PHE A 112 7.77 -6.80 -10.34
CA PHE A 112 6.72 -7.06 -9.36
C PHE A 112 5.50 -7.71 -10.02
N ARG A 113 4.68 -8.35 -9.21
CA ARG A 113 3.35 -8.83 -9.61
C ARG A 113 2.32 -8.43 -8.57
N VAL A 114 1.08 -8.30 -9.03
CA VAL A 114 -0.08 -8.02 -8.18
C VAL A 114 -1.03 -9.22 -8.23
N ILE A 115 -1.49 -9.65 -7.07
CA ILE A 115 -2.39 -10.80 -6.93
C ILE A 115 -3.58 -10.37 -6.07
N GLU A 116 -4.77 -10.54 -6.61
CA GLU A 116 -6.01 -10.35 -5.85
C GLU A 116 -6.39 -11.65 -5.16
N GLN A 117 -6.68 -11.57 -3.86
CA GLN A 117 -7.24 -12.68 -3.10
C GLN A 117 -8.65 -12.33 -2.63
N SER A 118 -9.50 -13.33 -2.54
CA SER A 118 -10.82 -13.27 -1.91
C SER A 118 -10.87 -14.28 -0.76
N SER A 119 -11.73 -14.00 0.24
CA SER A 119 -11.92 -14.85 1.43
C SER A 119 -10.67 -15.03 2.31
N PRO A 120 -10.13 -13.95 2.93
CA PRO A 120 -10.60 -12.56 2.92
C PRO A 120 -10.03 -11.75 1.74
N THR A 121 -10.63 -10.58 1.46
CA THR A 121 -10.22 -9.70 0.36
C THR A 121 -8.85 -9.07 0.64
N ARG A 122 -7.92 -9.25 -0.29
CA ARG A 122 -6.55 -8.71 -0.17
C ARG A 122 -6.01 -8.30 -1.53
N LEU A 123 -5.18 -7.26 -1.53
CA LEU A 123 -4.30 -6.94 -2.64
C LEU A 123 -2.87 -7.30 -2.24
N VAL A 124 -2.28 -8.27 -2.91
CA VAL A 124 -0.91 -8.76 -2.64
C VAL A 124 0.03 -8.22 -3.70
N ILE A 125 1.13 -7.61 -3.27
CA ILE A 125 2.20 -7.11 -4.10
C ILE A 125 3.46 -7.90 -3.77
N ASP A 126 3.96 -8.68 -4.73
CA ASP A 126 5.25 -9.36 -4.61
C ASP A 126 6.29 -8.60 -5.44
N VAL A 127 7.40 -8.20 -4.83
CA VAL A 127 8.50 -7.49 -5.48
C VAL A 127 9.79 -8.30 -5.38
N ALA A 128 10.46 -8.56 -6.50
CA ALA A 128 11.71 -9.32 -6.51
C ALA A 128 12.83 -8.60 -5.72
N HIS A 129 13.79 -9.38 -5.20
CA HIS A 129 14.91 -8.92 -4.38
C HIS A 129 16.24 -9.60 -4.68
#